data_AF-A0AAD2HZE3-F1
#
_entry.id   AF-A0AAD2HZE3-F1
#
_cell.length_a   1.000
_cell.length_b   1.000
_cell.length_c   1.000
_cell.angle_alpha   90.00
_cell.angle_beta   90.00
_cell.angle_gamma   90.00
#
_symmetry.space_group_name_H-M   'P 1'
#
loop_
_entity.id
_entity.type
_entity.pdbx_description
1 polymer ?
#
loop_
_entity_poly.entity_id
_entity_poly.type
_entity_poly.pdbx_seq_one_letter_code
_entity_poly.pdbx_strand_id
1 'polypeptide(L)'
;MRSFQSKTCSKYTTKELPREAAARARQEQRDAQAKAASGSTAPSKQTKRNKSEKGLNLATYKWHSLGDYVNFIRLFGPTDNYSTQVGESLHRVVKRLYGMTNKRNHAGQIGVRVTRMARARVSQRIREAKKMRHFHLVGFDQPDPFTMTDNHAHHATSRVQRYPLYINRFSYAITGDPALKNFVPKLQDHLLGRLLEREFDGDTHESFKAIDRQSVQIIGNRLYTTKTLRVNYTTYDVRREQDIINPRMSAFIMVRSPETQSDAHPYWYAQVLGVFHTSACISSSSLVSATRTYDFLWVRWLGIEPGRRAGFKNARLPKVGFVEESDSLAFGFLDPAYVVRGCHLIPDLSGGRTNSLLSTTKKTAARSVDETSDWASFYVNIFLDRDMVMRYFGGGIGHLSVQPETEEEDADDPDEDEDQEDEEDTPEKDNKEEDKPEEDEDDSEEEEDDSEEDEEDDEEEVEEDDFGADDGEDDHEDTGYADL
;
A
#
# COMPACT_ATOMS: atom_id res chain seq x y z
N MET A 1 -22.76 -6.38 -15.91
CA MET A 1 -23.83 -6.92 -15.02
C MET A 1 -24.75 -7.96 -15.65
N ARG A 2 -25.24 -7.80 -16.89
CA ARG A 2 -26.07 -8.85 -17.54
C ARG A 2 -25.39 -10.22 -17.61
N SER A 3 -24.09 -10.25 -17.92
CA SER A 3 -23.25 -11.47 -17.89
C SER A 3 -23.14 -12.09 -16.48
N PHE A 4 -23.09 -11.26 -15.43
CA PHE A 4 -23.05 -11.73 -14.04
C PHE A 4 -24.37 -12.38 -13.64
N GLN A 5 -25.50 -11.77 -13.99
CA GLN A 5 -26.83 -12.34 -13.76
C GLN A 5 -27.01 -13.68 -14.48
N SER A 6 -26.58 -13.80 -15.74
CA SER A 6 -26.78 -15.04 -16.52
C SER A 6 -25.81 -16.16 -16.17
N LYS A 7 -24.54 -15.85 -15.88
CA LYS A 7 -23.49 -16.87 -15.66
C LYS A 7 -23.19 -17.17 -14.21
N THR A 8 -23.32 -16.18 -13.32
CA THR A 8 -22.91 -16.30 -11.92
C THR A 8 -24.12 -16.51 -11.03
N CYS A 9 -25.16 -15.65 -11.12
CA CYS A 9 -26.36 -15.81 -10.29
C CYS A 9 -27.10 -17.13 -10.58
N SER A 10 -27.00 -17.68 -11.80
CA SER A 10 -27.57 -19.00 -12.13
C SER A 10 -26.91 -20.17 -11.38
N LYS A 11 -25.70 -19.99 -10.82
CA LYS A 11 -24.97 -21.02 -10.06
C LYS A 11 -25.26 -21.00 -8.57
N TYR A 12 -25.94 -19.97 -8.05
CA TYR A 12 -26.18 -19.79 -6.63
C TYR A 12 -27.66 -19.54 -6.33
N THR A 13 -28.26 -20.38 -5.49
CA THR A 13 -29.64 -20.18 -5.02
C THR A 13 -29.65 -19.22 -3.83
N THR A 14 -29.99 -17.95 -4.09
CA THR A 14 -30.13 -16.92 -3.07
C THR A 14 -31.57 -16.83 -2.55
N LYS A 15 -31.73 -16.71 -1.23
CA LYS A 15 -33.02 -16.54 -0.56
C LYS A 15 -33.11 -15.20 0.13
N GLU A 16 -34.33 -14.75 0.39
CA GLU A 16 -34.56 -13.56 1.23
C GLU A 16 -33.98 -13.74 2.63
N LEU A 17 -33.49 -12.64 3.19
CA LEU A 17 -33.08 -12.57 4.59
C LEU A 17 -34.33 -12.71 5.50
N PRO A 18 -34.20 -13.27 6.72
CA PRO A 18 -35.33 -13.42 7.64
C PRO A 18 -36.11 -12.12 7.88
N ARG A 19 -35.40 -10.99 7.97
CA ARG A 19 -35.99 -9.65 8.13
C ARG A 19 -36.80 -9.21 6.90
N GLU A 20 -36.29 -9.44 5.69
CA GLU A 20 -37.03 -9.13 4.45
C GLU A 20 -38.28 -10.01 4.34
N ALA A 21 -38.15 -11.29 4.71
CA ALA A 21 -39.27 -12.22 4.70
C ALA A 21 -40.38 -11.78 5.68
N ALA A 22 -40.01 -11.36 6.89
CA ALA A 22 -40.92 -10.83 7.90
C ALA A 22 -41.59 -9.51 7.48
N ALA A 23 -40.82 -8.57 6.91
CA ALA A 23 -41.35 -7.30 6.42
C ALA A 23 -42.41 -7.51 5.32
N ARG A 24 -42.12 -8.39 4.36
CA ARG A 24 -43.08 -8.77 3.32
C ARG A 24 -44.32 -9.45 3.89
N ALA A 25 -44.19 -10.32 4.89
CA ALA A 25 -45.35 -10.93 5.55
C ALA A 25 -46.26 -9.89 6.22
N ARG A 26 -45.67 -8.88 6.87
CA ARG A 26 -46.42 -7.74 7.44
C ARG A 26 -47.13 -6.93 6.35
N GLN A 27 -46.48 -6.70 5.22
CA GLN A 27 -47.08 -5.98 4.10
C GLN A 27 -48.21 -6.76 3.43
N GLU A 28 -48.06 -8.06 3.20
CA GLU A 28 -49.13 -8.92 2.68
C GLU A 28 -50.36 -8.92 3.63
N GLN A 29 -50.13 -8.85 4.95
CA GLN A 29 -51.21 -8.72 5.93
C GLN A 29 -51.90 -7.35 5.85
N ARG A 30 -51.14 -6.25 5.73
CA ARG A 30 -51.70 -4.89 5.56
C ARG A 30 -52.50 -4.78 4.27
N ASP A 31 -51.99 -5.31 3.16
CA ASP A 31 -52.67 -5.32 1.86
C ASP A 31 -53.95 -6.16 1.89
N ALA A 32 -53.94 -7.29 2.60
CA ALA A 32 -55.13 -8.12 2.79
C ALA A 32 -56.19 -7.41 3.63
N GLN A 33 -55.79 -6.68 4.67
CA GLN A 33 -56.70 -5.87 5.49
C GLN A 33 -57.29 -4.69 4.69
N ALA A 34 -56.48 -3.99 3.88
CA ALA A 34 -56.93 -2.90 3.01
C ALA A 34 -57.90 -3.40 1.91
N LYS A 35 -57.67 -4.60 1.36
CA LYS A 35 -58.57 -5.24 0.38
C LYS A 35 -59.88 -5.71 1.01
N ALA A 36 -59.86 -6.20 2.25
CA ALA A 36 -61.06 -6.55 2.98
C ALA A 36 -61.94 -5.31 3.28
N ALA A 37 -61.31 -4.15 3.51
CA ALA A 37 -62.01 -2.88 3.74
C ALA A 37 -62.63 -2.27 2.47
N SER A 38 -62.09 -2.54 1.27
CA SER A 38 -62.53 -1.93 -0.01
C SER A 38 -63.51 -2.78 -0.83
N GLY A 39 -63.93 -3.96 -0.34
CA GLY A 39 -65.00 -4.76 -0.95
C GLY A 39 -64.75 -5.28 -2.38
N SER A 40 -63.51 -5.23 -2.89
CA SER A 40 -63.20 -5.67 -4.25
C SER A 40 -62.73 -7.13 -4.31
N THR A 41 -63.59 -8.02 -4.82
CA THR A 41 -63.24 -9.40 -5.18
C THR A 41 -62.76 -9.48 -6.64
N ALA A 42 -61.46 -9.34 -6.87
CA ALA A 42 -60.82 -9.73 -8.13
C ALA A 42 -60.03 -11.05 -7.97
N PRO A 43 -59.99 -11.94 -8.98
CA PRO A 43 -59.42 -13.27 -8.83
C PRO A 43 -57.89 -13.21 -8.74
N SER A 44 -57.33 -13.75 -7.65
CA SER A 44 -55.88 -13.89 -7.50
C SER A 44 -55.36 -14.94 -8.47
N LYS A 45 -54.61 -14.52 -9.50
CA LYS A 45 -53.70 -15.44 -10.21
C LYS A 45 -52.59 -15.84 -9.23
N GLN A 46 -52.77 -16.97 -8.55
CA GLN A 46 -51.72 -17.62 -7.80
C GLN A 46 -50.68 -18.22 -8.76
N THR A 47 -49.76 -17.39 -9.24
CA THR A 47 -48.51 -17.91 -9.76
C THR A 47 -47.67 -18.33 -8.57
N LYS A 48 -47.60 -19.64 -8.30
CA LYS A 48 -46.65 -20.26 -7.36
C LYS A 48 -45.21 -19.99 -7.84
N ARG A 49 -44.70 -18.78 -7.66
CA ARG A 49 -43.26 -18.57 -7.55
C ARG A 49 -42.85 -19.08 -6.17
N ASN A 50 -41.79 -19.88 -6.09
CA ASN A 50 -41.17 -20.24 -4.82
C ASN A 50 -40.72 -18.93 -4.14
N LYS A 51 -41.59 -18.35 -3.30
CA LYS A 51 -41.49 -16.98 -2.77
C LYS A 51 -40.25 -16.73 -1.90
N SER A 52 -39.44 -17.76 -1.63
CA SER A 52 -38.21 -17.65 -0.86
C SER A 52 -36.98 -17.29 -1.70
N GLU A 53 -36.97 -17.58 -3.00
CA GLU A 53 -35.80 -17.37 -3.85
C GLU A 53 -35.78 -15.98 -4.47
N LYS A 54 -34.71 -15.24 -4.25
CA LYS A 54 -34.56 -13.84 -4.66
C LYS A 54 -33.36 -13.71 -5.59
N GLY A 55 -33.63 -13.49 -6.87
CA GLY A 55 -32.61 -13.25 -7.89
C GLY A 55 -32.19 -11.79 -7.96
N LEU A 56 -31.02 -11.54 -8.56
CA LEU A 56 -30.56 -10.18 -8.87
C LEU A 56 -31.54 -9.51 -9.84
N ASN A 57 -32.17 -8.41 -9.41
CA ASN A 57 -33.03 -7.59 -10.26
C ASN A 57 -32.20 -6.48 -10.92
N LEU A 58 -32.04 -6.56 -12.24
CA LEU A 58 -31.37 -5.51 -13.03
C LEU A 58 -32.34 -4.42 -13.52
N ALA A 59 -33.65 -4.62 -13.39
CA ALA A 59 -34.67 -3.64 -13.78
C ALA A 59 -34.97 -2.66 -12.64
N THR A 60 -33.93 -2.17 -11.96
CA THR A 60 -34.05 -1.12 -10.95
C THR A 60 -33.39 0.14 -11.49
N TYR A 61 -33.92 1.31 -11.13
CA TYR A 61 -33.36 2.61 -11.53
C TYR A 61 -31.84 2.68 -11.37
N LYS A 62 -31.29 2.19 -10.24
CA LYS A 62 -29.84 2.16 -9.95
C LYS A 62 -28.98 1.54 -11.06
N TRP A 63 -29.50 0.54 -11.78
CA TRP A 63 -28.77 -0.10 -12.88
C TRP A 63 -28.95 0.61 -14.21
N HIS A 64 -30.05 1.34 -14.39
CA HIS A 64 -30.32 2.13 -15.59
C HIS A 64 -29.56 3.46 -15.57
N SER A 65 -29.47 4.10 -14.40
CA SER A 65 -28.69 5.33 -14.21
C SER A 65 -27.18 5.10 -14.16
N LEU A 66 -26.71 3.84 -14.14
CA LEU A 66 -25.29 3.51 -14.00
C LEU A 66 -24.40 4.13 -15.10
N GLY A 67 -24.96 4.28 -16.31
CA GLY A 67 -24.27 4.92 -17.44
C GLY A 67 -24.13 6.42 -17.28
N ASP A 68 -25.06 7.07 -16.59
CA ASP A 68 -25.10 8.52 -16.41
C ASP A 68 -24.06 8.99 -15.39
N TYR A 69 -23.66 8.13 -14.45
CA TYR A 69 -22.62 8.44 -13.45
C TYR A 69 -21.31 8.90 -14.09
N VAL A 70 -20.95 8.42 -15.29
CA VAL A 70 -19.71 8.87 -15.95
C VAL A 70 -19.79 10.36 -16.31
N ASN A 71 -20.93 10.80 -16.83
CA ASN A 71 -21.14 12.20 -17.16
C ASN A 71 -21.25 13.05 -15.89
N PHE A 72 -21.97 12.57 -14.87
CA PHE A 72 -22.05 13.25 -13.57
C PHE A 72 -20.70 13.39 -12.89
N ILE A 73 -19.84 12.36 -12.96
CA ILE A 73 -18.49 12.43 -12.38
C ILE A 73 -17.63 13.49 -13.08
N ARG A 74 -17.79 13.67 -14.39
CA ARG A 74 -17.08 14.72 -15.14
C ARG A 74 -17.57 16.12 -14.81
N LEU A 75 -18.87 16.29 -14.60
CA LEU A 75 -19.50 17.59 -14.35
C LEU A 75 -19.35 18.04 -12.88
N PHE A 76 -19.57 17.12 -11.93
CA PHE A 76 -19.73 17.44 -10.50
C PHE A 76 -18.67 16.74 -9.61
N GLY A 77 -17.77 15.96 -10.21
CA GLY A 77 -16.80 15.15 -9.48
C GLY A 77 -17.39 13.84 -8.94
N PRO A 78 -16.63 13.05 -8.16
CA PRO A 78 -17.12 11.80 -7.57
C PRO A 78 -18.40 12.02 -6.75
N THR A 79 -19.25 10.99 -6.65
CA THR A 79 -20.51 11.03 -5.88
C THR A 79 -20.34 11.50 -4.43
N ASP A 80 -19.16 11.34 -3.86
CA ASP A 80 -18.83 11.80 -2.51
C ASP A 80 -18.96 13.33 -2.35
N ASN A 81 -18.92 14.09 -3.46
CA ASN A 81 -18.99 15.55 -3.45
C ASN A 81 -20.41 16.11 -3.35
N TYR A 82 -21.41 15.39 -3.87
CA TYR A 82 -22.80 15.88 -3.96
C TYR A 82 -23.81 14.92 -3.31
N SER A 83 -23.36 13.80 -2.76
CA SER A 83 -24.20 12.88 -2.01
C SER A 83 -24.32 13.31 -0.55
N THR A 84 -25.55 13.50 -0.07
CA THR A 84 -25.86 13.72 1.35
C THR A 84 -25.66 12.46 2.20
N GLN A 85 -25.49 11.29 1.57
CA GLN A 85 -25.42 10.00 2.24
C GLN A 85 -24.34 9.92 3.32
N VAL A 86 -23.18 10.56 3.10
CA VAL A 86 -22.10 10.63 4.10
C VAL A 86 -22.55 11.43 5.31
N GLY A 87 -23.18 12.59 5.09
CA GLY A 87 -23.74 13.44 6.14
C GLY A 87 -24.83 12.72 6.92
N GLU A 88 -25.80 12.12 6.24
CA GLU A 88 -26.88 11.33 6.86
C GLU A 88 -26.34 10.16 7.69
N SER A 89 -25.37 9.42 7.17
CA SER A 89 -24.74 8.30 7.85
C SER A 89 -24.02 8.75 9.13
N LEU A 90 -23.29 9.87 9.08
CA LEU A 90 -22.68 10.47 10.27
C LEU A 90 -23.73 10.96 11.28
N HIS A 91 -24.85 11.49 10.78
CA HIS A 91 -25.96 11.93 11.63
C HIS A 91 -26.58 10.78 12.42
N ARG A 92 -26.69 9.57 11.85
CA ARG A 92 -27.12 8.36 12.58
C ARG A 92 -26.22 8.05 13.77
N VAL A 93 -24.90 8.22 13.61
CA VAL A 93 -23.94 8.02 14.71
C VAL A 93 -24.18 9.04 15.83
N VAL A 94 -24.36 10.30 15.49
CA VAL A 94 -24.63 11.37 16.47
C VAL A 94 -25.97 11.15 17.17
N LYS A 95 -27.04 10.81 16.45
CA LYS A 95 -28.37 10.49 17.02
C LYS A 95 -28.30 9.30 17.97
N ARG A 96 -27.59 8.23 17.60
CA ARG A 96 -27.35 7.08 18.49
C ARG A 96 -26.61 7.50 19.76
N LEU A 97 -25.54 8.28 19.62
CA LEU A 97 -24.77 8.77 20.77
C LEU A 97 -25.60 9.68 21.68
N TYR A 98 -26.47 10.52 21.09
CA TYR A 98 -27.40 11.38 21.81
C TYR A 98 -28.38 10.56 22.66
N GLY A 99 -28.96 9.49 22.11
CA GLY A 99 -29.83 8.56 22.84
C GLY A 99 -29.17 7.94 24.07
N MET A 100 -27.84 7.81 24.06
CA MET A 100 -27.09 7.29 25.21
C MET A 100 -26.67 8.38 26.22
N THR A 101 -27.00 9.66 26.01
CA THR A 101 -26.73 10.75 26.97
C THR A 101 -27.90 10.96 27.93
N ASN A 102 -27.67 11.72 29.00
CA ASN A 102 -28.77 12.17 29.88
C ASN A 102 -29.56 13.38 29.31
N LYS A 103 -29.33 13.75 28.04
CA LYS A 103 -29.95 14.88 27.31
C LYS A 103 -29.68 16.29 27.90
N ARG A 104 -28.85 16.44 28.93
CA ARG A 104 -28.45 17.75 29.50
C ARG A 104 -27.04 18.13 29.08
N ASN A 105 -26.86 19.30 28.45
CA ASN A 105 -25.57 19.73 27.90
C ASN A 105 -24.85 18.59 27.14
N HIS A 106 -25.62 17.91 26.28
CA HIS A 106 -25.27 16.61 25.69
C HIS A 106 -24.07 16.68 24.73
N ALA A 107 -23.80 17.85 24.13
CA ALA A 107 -22.68 18.03 23.21
C ALA A 107 -21.33 17.60 23.81
N GLY A 108 -21.05 17.98 25.06
CA GLY A 108 -19.82 17.57 25.76
C GLY A 108 -19.76 16.07 26.02
N GLN A 109 -20.89 15.44 26.37
CA GLN A 109 -20.98 13.99 26.59
C GLN A 109 -20.76 13.21 25.29
N ILE A 110 -21.34 13.67 24.19
CA ILE A 110 -21.12 13.12 22.85
C ILE A 110 -19.64 13.26 22.48
N GLY A 111 -19.05 14.45 22.65
CA GLY A 111 -17.62 14.69 22.36
C GLY A 111 -16.68 13.75 23.11
N VAL A 112 -16.93 13.51 24.40
CA VAL A 112 -16.16 12.55 25.21
C VAL A 112 -16.32 11.12 24.66
N ARG A 113 -17.53 10.70 24.30
CA ARG A 113 -17.77 9.35 23.74
C ARG A 113 -17.12 9.17 22.38
N VAL A 114 -17.25 10.14 21.47
CA VAL A 114 -16.58 10.12 20.16
C VAL A 114 -15.07 9.99 20.35
N THR A 115 -14.48 10.80 21.25
CA THR A 115 -13.05 10.72 21.56
C THR A 115 -12.65 9.35 22.11
N ARG A 116 -13.45 8.77 23.01
CA ARG A 116 -13.21 7.43 23.56
C ARG A 116 -13.29 6.35 22.48
N MET A 117 -14.29 6.40 21.60
CA MET A 117 -14.43 5.48 20.47
C MET A 117 -13.27 5.60 19.50
N ALA A 118 -12.86 6.82 19.15
CA ALA A 118 -11.70 7.07 18.30
C ALA A 118 -10.42 6.48 18.91
N ARG A 119 -10.18 6.74 20.21
CA ARG A 119 -9.04 6.15 20.95
C ARG A 119 -9.10 4.63 20.97
N ALA A 120 -10.26 4.03 21.24
CA ALA A 120 -10.43 2.59 21.25
C ALA A 120 -10.13 1.97 19.87
N ARG A 121 -10.60 2.57 18.78
CA ARG A 121 -10.29 2.15 17.41
C ARG A 121 -8.78 2.24 17.12
N VAL A 122 -8.12 3.32 17.53
CA VAL A 122 -6.67 3.47 17.39
C VAL A 122 -5.93 2.40 18.21
N SER A 123 -6.32 2.19 19.46
CA SER A 123 -5.73 1.15 20.32
C SER A 123 -5.91 -0.25 19.75
N GLN A 124 -7.09 -0.56 19.20
CA GLN A 124 -7.36 -1.83 18.52
C GLN A 124 -6.45 -2.00 17.31
N ARG A 125 -6.36 -0.99 16.42
CA ARG A 125 -5.44 -1.01 15.27
C ARG A 125 -3.98 -1.21 15.70
N ILE A 126 -3.53 -0.57 16.78
CA ILE A 126 -2.18 -0.77 17.31
C ILE A 126 -1.99 -2.21 17.82
N ARG A 127 -2.98 -2.79 18.50
CA ARG A 127 -2.93 -4.17 18.99
C ARG A 127 -2.86 -5.17 17.84
N GLU A 128 -3.70 -4.99 16.82
CA GLU A 128 -3.70 -5.81 15.60
C GLU A 128 -2.36 -5.68 14.87
N ALA A 129 -1.86 -4.46 14.67
CA ALA A 129 -0.56 -4.21 14.04
C ALA A 129 0.62 -4.83 14.81
N LYS A 130 0.54 -4.91 16.15
CA LYS A 130 1.54 -5.63 16.97
C LYS A 130 1.48 -7.14 16.77
N LYS A 131 0.29 -7.73 16.60
CA LYS A 131 0.11 -9.16 16.33
C LYS A 131 0.66 -9.56 14.96
N MET A 132 0.53 -8.66 13.98
CA MET A 132 0.96 -8.85 12.59
C MET A 132 2.43 -8.50 12.33
N ARG A 133 3.21 -8.21 13.37
CA ARG A 133 4.60 -7.77 13.23
C ARG A 133 5.58 -8.95 13.30
N HIS A 134 6.55 -8.99 12.40
CA HIS A 134 7.70 -9.88 12.55
C HIS A 134 8.54 -9.50 13.77
N PHE A 135 9.10 -10.51 14.43
CA PHE A 135 9.90 -10.33 15.64
C PHE A 135 11.23 -9.58 15.38
N HIS A 136 11.71 -9.56 14.12
CA HIS A 136 12.90 -8.83 13.71
C HIS A 136 12.60 -7.37 13.30
N LEU A 137 11.33 -6.94 13.32
CA LEU A 137 10.87 -5.59 12.98
C LEU A 137 10.42 -4.81 14.21
N VAL A 138 10.61 -3.48 14.17
CA VAL A 138 10.32 -2.57 15.28
C VAL A 138 9.06 -1.75 15.02
N GLY A 139 8.30 -1.46 16.07
CA GLY A 139 7.10 -0.63 16.03
C GLY A 139 7.42 0.86 15.99
N PHE A 140 6.45 1.70 15.63
CA PHE A 140 6.54 3.16 15.78
C PHE A 140 5.86 3.62 17.08
N ASP A 141 5.86 2.77 18.10
CA ASP A 141 5.26 3.02 19.41
C ASP A 141 5.96 4.15 20.18
N GLN A 142 7.24 4.38 19.87
CA GLN A 142 7.96 5.57 20.31
C GLN A 142 8.49 6.34 19.10
N PRO A 143 8.53 7.68 19.15
CA PRO A 143 9.24 8.45 18.14
C PRO A 143 10.73 8.11 18.22
N ASP A 144 11.35 7.83 17.07
CA ASP A 144 12.81 7.83 17.00
C ASP A 144 13.27 9.28 16.94
N PRO A 145 14.31 9.66 17.71
CA PRO A 145 14.95 10.96 17.57
C PRO A 145 15.70 10.96 16.23
N PHE A 146 15.00 11.23 15.13
CA PHE A 146 15.64 11.50 13.86
C PHE A 146 16.30 12.86 13.96
N THR A 147 17.62 12.90 13.90
CA THR A 147 18.36 14.12 13.59
C THR A 147 17.97 14.56 12.18
N MET A 148 17.91 15.87 11.92
CA MET A 148 17.76 16.37 10.54
C MET A 148 18.74 15.62 9.65
N THR A 149 18.21 14.97 8.61
CA THR A 149 19.03 14.22 7.66
C THR A 149 19.94 15.21 6.94
N ASP A 150 21.25 14.94 6.94
CA ASP A 150 22.16 15.64 6.05
C ASP A 150 21.74 15.35 4.60
N ASN A 151 21.38 16.40 3.85
CA ASN A 151 20.94 16.28 2.47
C ASN A 151 22.09 15.83 1.54
N HIS A 152 23.35 15.90 1.99
CA HIS A 152 24.51 15.44 1.25
C HIS A 152 24.78 13.94 1.43
N ALA A 153 24.30 13.32 2.51
CA ALA A 153 24.44 11.89 2.71
C ALA A 153 23.52 11.12 1.74
N HIS A 154 24.03 10.05 1.12
CA HIS A 154 23.21 9.18 0.24
C HIS A 154 22.05 8.53 0.99
N HIS A 155 22.29 8.08 2.22
CA HIS A 155 21.29 7.41 3.01
C HIS A 155 21.47 7.71 4.50
N ALA A 156 20.41 7.52 5.27
CA ALA A 156 20.45 7.69 6.71
C ALA A 156 19.57 6.66 7.43
N THR A 157 20.08 6.19 8.57
CA THR A 157 19.40 5.26 9.47
C THR A 157 19.64 5.70 10.90
N SER A 158 18.74 5.33 11.81
CA SER A 158 18.89 5.63 13.23
C SER A 158 20.11 4.89 13.81
N ARG A 159 21.04 5.63 14.42
CA ARG A 159 22.20 5.08 15.15
C ARG A 159 21.85 4.59 16.56
N VAL A 160 20.57 4.59 16.91
CA VAL A 160 20.10 4.29 18.25
C VAL A 160 20.13 2.78 18.49
N GLN A 161 20.90 2.35 19.49
CA GLN A 161 21.05 0.95 19.91
C GLN A 161 19.92 0.45 20.84
N ARG A 162 18.67 0.86 20.59
CA ARG A 162 17.51 0.54 21.48
C ARG A 162 16.92 -0.85 21.24
N TYR A 163 17.06 -1.40 20.05
CA TYR A 163 16.37 -2.64 19.65
C TYR A 163 17.39 -3.73 19.26
N PRO A 164 18.10 -4.32 20.23
CA PRO A 164 19.06 -5.37 19.97
C PRO A 164 18.38 -6.69 19.58
N LEU A 165 18.85 -7.30 18.50
CA LEU A 165 18.59 -8.67 18.09
C LEU A 165 19.88 -9.48 18.27
N TYR A 166 19.81 -10.54 19.07
CA TYR A 166 20.93 -11.47 19.21
C TYR A 166 20.96 -12.41 18.01
N ILE A 167 22.09 -12.43 17.29
CA ILE A 167 22.22 -13.14 16.00
C ILE A 167 21.86 -14.61 16.15
N ASN A 168 22.44 -15.29 17.16
CA ASN A 168 22.18 -16.71 17.41
C ASN A 168 20.71 -16.98 17.71
N ARG A 169 20.03 -16.09 18.45
CA ARG A 169 18.60 -16.26 18.73
C ARG A 169 17.76 -16.03 17.48
N PHE A 170 18.16 -15.07 16.65
CA PHE A 170 17.46 -14.71 15.43
C PHE A 170 17.58 -15.81 14.36
N SER A 171 18.78 -16.34 14.12
CA SER A 171 19.02 -17.37 13.10
C SER A 171 18.22 -18.65 13.34
N TYR A 172 17.84 -18.92 14.59
CA TYR A 172 17.02 -20.08 14.98
C TYR A 172 15.60 -19.70 15.43
N ALA A 173 15.16 -18.44 15.24
CA ALA A 173 13.88 -17.96 15.73
C ALA A 173 12.68 -18.64 15.05
N ILE A 174 12.82 -19.00 13.78
CA ILE A 174 11.84 -19.78 13.03
C ILE A 174 12.57 -21.02 12.49
N THR A 175 12.35 -22.16 13.16
CA THR A 175 12.99 -23.42 12.78
C THR A 175 12.58 -23.83 11.36
N GLY A 176 13.57 -24.00 10.48
CA GLY A 176 13.34 -24.41 9.09
C GLY A 176 12.84 -23.31 8.16
N ASP A 177 12.93 -22.04 8.54
CA ASP A 177 12.58 -20.92 7.65
C ASP A 177 13.60 -20.79 6.51
N PRO A 178 13.18 -20.89 5.23
CA PRO A 178 14.08 -20.73 4.10
C PRO A 178 14.81 -19.38 4.09
N ALA A 179 14.18 -18.31 4.58
CA ALA A 179 14.79 -16.98 4.63
C ALA A 179 16.01 -16.91 5.57
N LEU A 180 15.99 -17.69 6.66
CA LEU A 180 17.05 -17.72 7.67
C LEU A 180 18.16 -18.73 7.33
N LYS A 181 18.01 -19.49 6.25
CA LYS A 181 19.01 -20.45 5.78
C LYS A 181 20.31 -19.71 5.45
N ASN A 182 21.41 -20.14 6.08
CA ASN A 182 22.74 -19.54 5.93
C ASN A 182 22.79 -18.03 6.28
N PHE A 183 21.88 -17.53 7.11
CA PHE A 183 21.83 -16.12 7.50
C PHE A 183 23.18 -15.62 8.05
N VAL A 184 23.78 -16.34 9.00
CA VAL A 184 25.04 -15.92 9.64
C VAL A 184 26.23 -15.96 8.67
N PRO A 185 26.48 -17.05 7.92
CA PRO A 185 27.51 -17.05 6.89
C PRO A 185 27.38 -15.91 5.87
N LYS A 186 26.17 -15.66 5.35
CA LYS A 186 25.93 -14.57 4.38
C LYS A 186 26.17 -13.20 4.99
N LEU A 187 25.81 -13.01 6.26
CA LEU A 187 26.09 -11.75 6.97
C LEU A 187 27.59 -11.53 7.14
N GLN A 188 28.32 -12.59 7.50
CA GLN A 188 29.78 -12.53 7.61
C GLN A 188 30.43 -12.22 6.26
N ASP A 189 29.97 -12.85 5.17
CA ASP A 189 30.48 -12.59 3.82
C ASP A 189 30.24 -11.13 3.41
N HIS A 190 29.02 -10.62 3.63
CA HIS A 190 28.68 -9.22 3.37
C HIS A 190 29.56 -8.24 4.17
N LEU A 191 29.69 -8.46 5.49
CA LEU A 191 30.52 -7.60 6.34
C LEU A 191 32.00 -7.71 5.99
N LEU A 192 32.49 -8.90 5.66
CA LEU A 192 33.87 -9.13 5.27
C LEU A 192 34.20 -8.40 3.96
N GLY A 193 33.33 -8.52 2.95
CA GLY A 193 33.47 -7.78 1.69
C GLY A 193 33.60 -6.27 1.92
N ARG A 194 32.78 -5.71 2.81
CA ARG A 194 32.85 -4.28 3.17
C ARG A 194 34.06 -3.90 4.01
N LEU A 195 34.51 -4.78 4.92
CA LEU A 195 35.72 -4.58 5.71
C LEU A 195 36.98 -4.61 4.83
N LEU A 196 36.95 -5.39 3.74
CA LEU A 196 38.00 -5.47 2.73
C LEU A 196 37.84 -4.44 1.59
N GLU A 197 36.83 -3.57 1.65
CA GLU A 197 36.54 -2.52 0.66
C GLU A 197 36.39 -3.08 -0.78
N ARG A 198 35.79 -4.26 -0.90
CA ARG A 198 35.47 -4.89 -2.19
C ARG A 198 34.23 -4.23 -2.80
N GLU A 199 34.23 -4.10 -4.14
CA GLU A 199 33.03 -3.72 -4.89
C GLU A 199 31.91 -4.74 -4.73
N PHE A 200 30.68 -4.24 -4.59
CA PHE A 200 29.49 -5.09 -4.52
C PHE A 200 29.20 -5.68 -5.91
N ASP A 201 29.19 -7.01 -5.96
CA ASP A 201 28.97 -7.81 -7.17
C ASP A 201 27.61 -8.53 -7.15
N GLY A 202 26.66 -8.08 -6.32
CA GLY A 202 25.36 -8.74 -6.20
C GLY A 202 25.30 -9.85 -5.16
N ASP A 203 26.20 -9.83 -4.18
CA ASP A 203 26.29 -10.86 -3.13
C ASP A 203 26.67 -12.25 -3.69
N THR A 204 27.35 -12.31 -4.84
CA THR A 204 27.97 -13.53 -5.42
C THR A 204 29.22 -13.93 -4.62
N HIS A 205 29.02 -14.20 -3.32
CA HIS A 205 30.09 -14.44 -2.34
C HIS A 205 30.66 -15.85 -2.37
N GLU A 206 30.89 -16.42 -3.56
CA GLU A 206 31.54 -17.73 -3.68
C GLU A 206 33.04 -17.69 -3.31
N SER A 207 33.60 -16.51 -3.02
CA SER A 207 35.03 -16.33 -2.77
C SER A 207 35.50 -16.60 -1.35
N PHE A 208 34.65 -16.48 -0.33
CA PHE A 208 35.08 -16.54 1.08
C PHE A 208 34.93 -17.93 1.68
N LYS A 209 36.02 -18.44 2.26
CA LYS A 209 36.05 -19.73 2.96
C LYS A 209 35.57 -19.55 4.40
N ALA A 210 35.24 -20.66 5.04
CA ALA A 210 34.83 -20.66 6.45
C ALA A 210 35.87 -20.01 7.40
N ILE A 211 37.15 -20.15 7.08
CA ILE A 211 38.26 -19.54 7.83
C ILE A 211 38.20 -18.01 7.71
N ASP A 212 37.91 -17.48 6.52
CA ASP A 212 37.79 -16.04 6.28
C ASP A 212 36.60 -15.47 7.05
N ARG A 213 35.46 -16.16 7.04
CA ARG A 213 34.26 -15.79 7.81
C ARG A 213 34.51 -15.75 9.32
N GLN A 214 35.32 -16.68 9.83
CA GLN A 214 35.66 -16.75 11.25
C GLN A 214 36.50 -15.54 11.71
N SER A 215 37.18 -14.86 10.79
CA SER A 215 37.92 -13.63 11.10
C SER A 215 37.00 -12.44 11.42
N VAL A 216 35.74 -12.46 10.98
CA VAL A 216 34.78 -11.36 11.22
C VAL A 216 34.24 -11.45 12.64
N GLN A 217 34.53 -10.43 13.44
CA GLN A 217 33.96 -10.26 14.78
C GLN A 217 32.84 -9.22 14.76
N ILE A 218 31.63 -9.67 15.06
CA ILE A 218 30.46 -8.79 15.28
C ILE A 218 30.38 -8.46 16.76
N ILE A 219 30.52 -7.18 17.09
CA ILE A 219 30.64 -6.71 18.47
C ILE A 219 29.37 -7.03 19.25
N GLY A 220 29.54 -7.76 20.36
CA GLY A 220 28.46 -8.15 21.26
C GLY A 220 27.47 -9.17 20.68
N ASN A 221 27.74 -9.75 19.51
CA ASN A 221 26.84 -10.70 18.82
C ASN A 221 25.40 -10.14 18.64
N ARG A 222 25.32 -8.83 18.37
CA ARG A 222 24.08 -8.07 18.31
C ARG A 222 23.94 -7.34 16.97
N LEU A 223 22.75 -7.44 16.42
CA LEU A 223 22.24 -6.52 15.39
C LEU A 223 21.33 -5.52 16.08
N TYR A 224 21.27 -4.30 15.58
CA TYR A 224 20.28 -3.32 16.04
C TYR A 224 19.31 -3.06 14.90
N THR A 225 18.03 -3.33 15.14
CA THR A 225 16.99 -3.07 14.14
C THR A 225 16.66 -1.59 14.08
N THR A 226 16.62 -1.06 12.86
CA THR A 226 16.15 0.29 12.57
C THR A 226 14.73 0.25 12.02
N LYS A 227 13.90 1.26 12.35
CA LYS A 227 12.50 1.34 11.90
C LYS A 227 12.37 1.62 10.40
N THR A 228 13.20 2.52 9.89
CA THR A 228 13.19 2.96 8.49
C THR A 228 14.60 3.25 7.99
N LEU A 229 14.80 3.08 6.69
CA LEU A 229 15.94 3.65 5.95
C LEU A 229 15.44 4.87 5.17
N ARG A 230 16.21 5.96 5.16
CA ARG A 230 16.00 7.09 4.25
C ARG A 230 17.05 7.06 3.16
N VAL A 231 16.64 7.21 1.90
CA VAL A 231 17.55 7.24 0.74
C VAL A 231 17.34 8.55 -0.01
N ASN A 232 18.40 9.35 -0.10
CA ASN A 232 18.43 10.59 -0.86
C ASN A 232 18.94 10.30 -2.28
N TYR A 233 18.15 10.63 -3.29
CA TYR A 233 18.52 10.43 -4.68
C TYR A 233 18.45 11.73 -5.46
N THR A 234 19.20 11.79 -6.56
CA THR A 234 19.14 12.89 -7.52
C THR A 234 18.09 12.57 -8.58
N THR A 235 17.17 13.49 -8.81
CA THR A 235 16.12 13.38 -9.81
C THR A 235 16.64 13.73 -11.21
N TYR A 236 15.86 13.42 -12.25
CA TYR A 236 16.21 13.69 -13.65
C TYR A 236 16.59 15.15 -13.93
N ASP A 237 16.00 16.10 -13.22
CA ASP A 237 16.21 17.55 -13.30
C ASP A 237 17.21 18.08 -12.26
N VAL A 238 18.08 17.21 -11.74
CA VAL A 238 19.19 17.54 -10.81
C VAL A 238 18.70 18.11 -9.47
N ARG A 239 17.50 17.72 -9.03
CA ARG A 239 17.00 18.02 -7.67
C ARG A 239 17.27 16.87 -6.73
N ARG A 240 17.18 17.15 -5.43
CA ARG A 240 17.30 16.14 -4.37
C ARG A 240 15.93 15.78 -3.84
N GLU A 241 15.62 14.50 -3.86
CA GLU A 241 14.44 13.91 -3.22
C GLU A 241 14.85 12.80 -2.26
N GLN A 242 13.91 12.37 -1.43
CA GLN A 242 14.14 11.37 -0.40
C GLN A 242 13.00 10.35 -0.34
N ASP A 243 13.37 9.06 -0.39
CA ASP A 243 12.47 7.96 -0.12
C ASP A 243 12.61 7.45 1.33
N ILE A 244 11.48 7.02 1.91
CA ILE A 244 11.42 6.38 3.22
C ILE A 244 11.06 4.91 3.04
N ILE A 245 12.04 4.04 3.27
CA ILE A 245 11.89 2.59 3.20
C ILE A 245 11.49 2.05 4.58
N ASN A 246 10.27 1.52 4.67
CA ASN A 246 9.73 0.90 5.87
C ASN A 246 9.48 -0.60 5.62
N PRO A 247 10.33 -1.50 6.15
CA PRO A 247 10.21 -2.94 5.92
C PRO A 247 8.86 -3.55 6.36
N ARG A 248 8.11 -2.87 7.24
CA ARG A 248 6.80 -3.34 7.71
C ARG A 248 5.69 -3.28 6.66
N MET A 249 5.86 -2.50 5.60
CA MET A 249 4.82 -2.27 4.59
C MET A 249 5.16 -2.95 3.26
N SER A 250 5.98 -4.02 3.28
CA SER A 250 6.50 -4.66 2.07
C SER A 250 7.17 -3.64 1.14
N ALA A 251 8.26 -3.04 1.62
CA ALA A 251 8.98 -2.04 0.85
C ALA A 251 9.87 -2.68 -0.21
N PHE A 252 9.72 -2.24 -1.46
CA PHE A 252 10.58 -2.65 -2.56
C PHE A 252 11.55 -1.53 -2.91
N ILE A 253 12.76 -1.93 -3.27
CA ILE A 253 13.86 -1.05 -3.67
C ILE A 253 14.39 -1.49 -5.03
N MET A 254 15.03 -0.55 -5.71
CA MET A 254 15.78 -0.81 -6.94
C MET A 254 17.26 -0.46 -6.77
N VAL A 255 18.11 -1.30 -7.34
CA VAL A 255 19.57 -1.12 -7.42
C VAL A 255 19.99 -1.18 -8.87
N ARG A 256 21.16 -0.64 -9.21
CA ARG A 256 21.69 -0.76 -10.58
C ARG A 256 22.04 -2.21 -10.89
N SER A 257 21.66 -2.65 -12.08
CA SER A 257 22.09 -3.93 -12.61
C SER A 257 23.58 -3.86 -13.00
N PRO A 258 24.40 -4.86 -12.65
CA PRO A 258 25.77 -4.99 -13.15
C PRO A 258 25.83 -5.54 -14.59
N GLU A 259 24.70 -5.91 -15.19
CA GLU A 259 24.65 -6.45 -16.54
C GLU A 259 24.98 -5.38 -17.60
N THR A 260 25.92 -5.70 -18.49
CA THR A 260 26.46 -4.75 -19.49
C THR A 260 25.98 -5.01 -20.92
N GLN A 261 25.05 -5.95 -21.12
CA GLN A 261 24.53 -6.27 -22.45
C GLN A 261 23.59 -5.15 -22.95
N SER A 262 23.54 -4.92 -24.27
CA SER A 262 22.76 -3.82 -24.87
C SER A 262 21.25 -3.87 -24.55
N ASP A 263 20.69 -5.08 -24.42
CA ASP A 263 19.29 -5.31 -24.04
C ASP A 263 19.15 -5.69 -22.55
N ALA A 264 20.20 -5.51 -21.74
CA ALA A 264 20.16 -5.83 -20.32
C ALA A 264 19.17 -4.92 -19.59
N HIS A 265 18.45 -5.50 -18.64
CA HIS A 265 17.53 -4.72 -17.85
C HIS A 265 18.33 -3.89 -16.82
N PRO A 266 18.11 -2.56 -16.74
CA PRO A 266 19.04 -1.64 -16.06
C PRO A 266 19.04 -1.73 -14.53
N TYR A 267 18.06 -2.39 -13.94
CA TYR A 267 17.88 -2.40 -12.49
C TYR A 267 17.52 -3.76 -11.93
N TRP A 268 18.14 -4.16 -10.82
CA TRP A 268 17.63 -5.25 -10.02
C TRP A 268 16.68 -4.73 -8.94
N TYR A 269 15.81 -5.61 -8.46
CA TYR A 269 14.81 -5.26 -7.45
C TYR A 269 14.87 -6.20 -6.27
N ALA A 270 14.57 -5.65 -5.09
CA ALA A 270 14.53 -6.45 -3.88
C ALA A 270 13.41 -5.99 -2.95
N GLN A 271 12.81 -6.93 -2.23
CA GLN A 271 11.96 -6.65 -1.09
C GLN A 271 12.83 -6.52 0.16
N VAL A 272 12.68 -5.44 0.90
CA VAL A 272 13.42 -5.22 2.16
C VAL A 272 12.70 -5.93 3.30
N LEU A 273 13.34 -6.97 3.84
CA LEU A 273 12.84 -7.73 4.99
C LEU A 273 13.23 -7.07 6.32
N GLY A 274 14.37 -6.39 6.39
CA GLY A 274 14.80 -5.69 7.58
C GLY A 274 15.92 -4.69 7.32
N VAL A 275 16.00 -3.65 8.16
CA VAL A 275 17.08 -2.67 8.20
C VAL A 275 17.83 -2.85 9.50
N PHE A 276 19.13 -3.10 9.42
CA PHE A 276 19.97 -3.36 10.58
C PHE A 276 21.22 -2.51 10.57
N HIS A 277 21.78 -2.29 11.76
CA HIS A 277 23.14 -1.83 11.91
C HIS A 277 23.88 -2.65 12.96
N THR A 278 25.19 -2.81 12.78
CA THR A 278 26.06 -3.44 13.78
C THR A 278 27.48 -2.88 13.68
N SER A 279 28.27 -3.08 14.73
CA SER A 279 29.70 -2.79 14.70
C SER A 279 30.47 -4.07 14.47
N ALA A 280 31.43 -4.05 13.55
CA ALA A 280 32.24 -5.21 13.21
C ALA A 280 33.70 -4.83 12.97
N CYS A 281 34.59 -5.81 13.14
CA CYS A 281 36.01 -5.72 12.81
C CYS A 281 36.52 -7.07 12.31
N ILE A 282 37.70 -7.06 11.69
CA ILE A 282 38.47 -8.27 11.37
C ILE A 282 39.40 -8.54 12.55
N SER A 283 39.33 -9.74 13.11
CA SER A 283 40.26 -10.25 14.12
C SER A 283 41.02 -11.44 13.54
N SER A 284 42.28 -11.20 13.17
CA SER A 284 43.24 -12.27 12.89
C SER A 284 44.06 -12.58 14.15
N SER A 285 44.67 -13.76 14.24
CA SER A 285 45.37 -14.27 15.43
C SER A 285 46.42 -13.35 16.07
N SER A 286 46.82 -12.28 15.37
CA SER A 286 47.82 -11.30 15.86
C SER A 286 47.39 -9.83 15.71
N LEU A 287 46.30 -9.53 15.00
CA LEU A 287 45.89 -8.15 14.67
C LEU A 287 44.38 -8.02 14.61
N VAL A 288 43.85 -6.98 15.27
CA VAL A 288 42.44 -6.57 15.22
C VAL A 288 42.34 -5.26 14.47
N SER A 289 41.50 -5.22 13.42
CA SER A 289 41.22 -4.00 12.68
C SER A 289 40.43 -3.00 13.53
N ALA A 290 40.43 -1.74 13.10
CA ALA A 290 39.53 -0.75 13.70
C ALA A 290 38.07 -1.22 13.60
N THR A 291 37.32 -1.04 14.70
CA THR A 291 35.88 -1.33 14.73
C THR A 291 35.16 -0.27 13.91
N ARG A 292 34.36 -0.72 12.94
CA ARG A 292 33.52 0.14 12.10
C ARG A 292 32.06 -0.24 12.28
N THR A 293 31.16 0.74 12.13
CA THR A 293 29.71 0.51 12.17
C THR A 293 29.16 0.44 10.76
N TYR A 294 28.38 -0.59 10.48
CA TYR A 294 27.83 -0.90 9.17
C TYR A 294 26.30 -0.90 9.24
N ASP A 295 25.68 -0.15 8.35
CA ASP A 295 24.25 -0.24 8.04
C ASP A 295 24.07 -1.21 6.87
N PHE A 296 23.10 -2.12 6.95
CA PHE A 296 22.83 -3.08 5.90
C PHE A 296 21.35 -3.48 5.88
N LEU A 297 20.89 -3.85 4.69
CA LEU A 297 19.55 -4.34 4.45
C LEU A 297 19.59 -5.86 4.36
N TRP A 298 18.59 -6.52 4.94
CA TRP A 298 18.30 -7.92 4.64
C TRP A 298 17.18 -7.95 3.62
N VAL A 299 17.41 -8.60 2.48
CA VAL A 299 16.53 -8.50 1.31
C VAL A 299 16.18 -9.85 0.72
N ARG A 300 15.04 -9.90 0.03
CA ARG A 300 14.62 -10.99 -0.86
C ARG A 300 14.64 -10.48 -2.29
N TRP A 301 15.42 -11.12 -3.15
CA TRP A 301 15.67 -10.65 -4.51
C TRP A 301 14.54 -11.03 -5.47
N LEU A 302 14.35 -10.19 -6.49
CA LEU A 302 13.46 -10.45 -7.61
C LEU A 302 14.26 -10.53 -8.91
N GLY A 303 13.94 -11.51 -9.74
CA GLY A 303 14.48 -11.69 -11.09
C GLY A 303 13.50 -11.20 -12.16
N ILE A 304 14.02 -10.86 -13.33
CA ILE A 304 13.21 -10.53 -14.51
C ILE A 304 12.50 -11.78 -15.01
N GLU A 305 11.24 -11.64 -15.42
CA GLU A 305 10.47 -12.75 -15.98
C GLU A 305 11.11 -13.23 -17.30
N PRO A 306 11.54 -14.50 -17.39
CA PRO A 306 12.22 -15.01 -18.58
C PRO A 306 11.38 -14.86 -19.85
N GLY A 307 12.01 -14.39 -20.93
CA GLY A 307 11.36 -14.23 -22.24
C GLY A 307 10.43 -13.02 -22.37
N ARG A 308 10.25 -12.22 -21.32
CA ARG A 308 9.46 -10.98 -21.37
C ARG A 308 10.24 -9.90 -22.12
N ARG A 309 9.76 -9.51 -23.30
CA ARG A 309 10.20 -8.27 -23.96
C ARG A 309 9.43 -7.08 -23.40
N ALA A 310 10.14 -6.19 -22.71
CA ALA A 310 9.60 -5.00 -22.06
C ALA A 310 10.24 -3.72 -22.64
N GLY A 311 9.83 -2.56 -22.12
CA GLY A 311 10.37 -1.26 -22.48
C GLY A 311 9.48 -0.46 -23.44
N PHE A 312 9.89 0.78 -23.70
CA PHE A 312 9.13 1.75 -24.50
C PHE A 312 8.87 1.25 -25.93
N LYS A 313 9.88 0.65 -26.59
CA LYS A 313 9.75 0.05 -27.93
C LYS A 313 8.65 -1.02 -28.03
N ASN A 314 8.42 -1.75 -26.94
CA ASN A 314 7.44 -2.84 -26.88
C ASN A 314 6.10 -2.42 -26.25
N ALA A 315 5.97 -1.17 -25.79
CA ALA A 315 4.82 -0.67 -25.01
C ALA A 315 4.41 -1.61 -23.86
N ARG A 316 5.39 -2.21 -23.19
CA ARG A 316 5.16 -3.21 -22.12
C ARG A 316 6.00 -2.89 -20.89
N LEU A 317 5.34 -2.87 -19.73
CA LEU A 317 6.04 -2.74 -18.45
C LEU A 317 7.00 -3.91 -18.22
N PRO A 318 8.17 -3.67 -17.62
CA PRO A 318 9.03 -4.73 -17.09
C PRO A 318 8.23 -5.58 -16.09
N LYS A 319 8.51 -6.88 -16.11
CA LYS A 319 7.84 -7.85 -15.25
C LYS A 319 8.89 -8.65 -14.48
N VAL A 320 8.69 -8.77 -13.18
CA VAL A 320 9.63 -9.37 -12.23
C VAL A 320 8.92 -10.37 -11.34
N GLY A 321 9.65 -11.35 -10.81
CA GLY A 321 9.14 -12.32 -9.84
C GLY A 321 10.19 -12.59 -8.77
N PHE A 322 9.78 -13.12 -7.62
CA PHE A 322 10.76 -13.54 -6.61
C PHE A 322 11.67 -14.65 -7.15
N VAL A 323 12.94 -14.56 -6.81
CA VAL A 323 13.88 -15.66 -7.06
C VAL A 323 13.47 -16.86 -6.19
N GLU A 324 13.54 -18.07 -6.76
CA GLU A 324 13.15 -19.31 -6.09
C GLU A 324 14.02 -19.60 -4.86
N GLU A 325 13.44 -20.11 -3.77
CA GLU A 325 14.15 -20.40 -2.51
C GLU A 325 15.30 -21.43 -2.65
N SER A 326 15.27 -22.23 -3.71
CA SER A 326 16.30 -23.21 -4.06
C SER A 326 17.61 -22.52 -4.48
N ASP A 327 17.49 -21.32 -5.04
CA ASP A 327 18.61 -20.49 -5.43
C ASP A 327 19.29 -19.91 -4.17
N SER A 328 20.61 -20.04 -4.14
CA SER A 328 21.43 -19.46 -3.08
C SER A 328 21.33 -17.94 -3.02
N LEU A 329 20.98 -17.26 -4.11
CA LEU A 329 20.88 -15.81 -4.22
C LEU A 329 19.48 -15.27 -3.88
N ALA A 330 18.49 -16.11 -3.55
CA ALA A 330 17.12 -15.64 -3.28
C ALA A 330 17.02 -14.65 -2.11
N PHE A 331 17.88 -14.82 -1.10
CA PHE A 331 17.98 -13.95 0.08
C PHE A 331 19.42 -13.49 0.26
N GLY A 332 19.63 -12.23 0.57
CA GLY A 332 20.98 -11.68 0.73
C GLY A 332 21.01 -10.44 1.60
N PHE A 333 22.20 -9.86 1.70
CA PHE A 333 22.41 -8.57 2.35
C PHE A 333 22.79 -7.52 1.31
N LEU A 334 22.35 -6.29 1.53
CA LEU A 334 22.61 -5.18 0.62
C LEU A 334 23.11 -3.98 1.40
N ASP A 335 24.18 -3.36 0.89
CA ASP A 335 24.65 -2.08 1.40
C ASP A 335 23.69 -0.97 0.90
N PRO A 336 23.07 -0.17 1.80
CA PRO A 336 22.20 0.93 1.43
C PRO A 336 22.82 1.94 0.45
N ALA A 337 24.15 1.98 0.33
CA ALA A 337 24.85 2.81 -0.65
C ALA A 337 24.53 2.45 -2.11
N TYR A 338 24.09 1.22 -2.40
CA TYR A 338 23.70 0.78 -3.76
C TYR A 338 22.23 0.97 -4.08
N VAL A 339 21.41 1.36 -3.09
CA VAL A 339 19.98 1.59 -3.29
C VAL A 339 19.81 2.86 -4.10
N VAL A 340 19.29 2.75 -5.32
CA VAL A 340 19.01 3.92 -6.15
C VAL A 340 17.83 4.69 -5.56
N ARG A 341 16.70 4.00 -5.35
CA ARG A 341 15.49 4.52 -4.72
C ARG A 341 14.49 3.40 -4.39
N GLY A 342 13.37 3.74 -3.75
CA GLY A 342 12.23 2.86 -3.61
C GLY A 342 11.52 2.66 -4.96
N CYS A 343 10.83 1.53 -5.12
CA CYS A 343 10.05 1.28 -6.33
C CYS A 343 8.65 0.76 -6.00
N HIS A 344 7.70 1.02 -6.91
CA HIS A 344 6.34 0.52 -6.81
C HIS A 344 6.14 -0.69 -7.74
N LEU A 345 5.89 -1.85 -7.15
CA LEU A 345 5.61 -3.09 -7.87
C LEU A 345 4.12 -3.40 -7.81
N ILE A 346 3.50 -3.56 -8.98
CA ILE A 346 2.08 -3.86 -9.12
C ILE A 346 1.92 -5.37 -9.27
N PRO A 347 1.23 -6.07 -8.35
CA PRO A 347 1.01 -7.50 -8.49
C PRO A 347 0.32 -7.89 -9.80
N ASP A 348 0.79 -8.95 -10.46
CA ASP A 348 0.11 -9.51 -11.63
C ASP A 348 -1.13 -10.30 -11.17
N LEU A 349 -2.26 -9.59 -11.11
CA LEU A 349 -3.54 -10.17 -10.71
C LEU A 349 -3.99 -11.33 -11.63
N SER A 350 -3.55 -11.32 -12.90
CA SER A 350 -3.90 -12.38 -13.86
C SER A 350 -3.07 -13.64 -13.65
N GLY A 351 -1.79 -13.48 -13.28
CA GLY A 351 -0.90 -14.58 -12.93
C GLY A 351 -1.18 -15.20 -11.56
N GLY A 352 -1.88 -14.46 -10.69
CA GLY A 352 -2.33 -14.96 -9.39
C GLY A 352 -1.19 -15.17 -8.38
N ARG A 353 -1.46 -16.01 -7.38
CA ARG A 353 -0.53 -16.31 -6.29
C ARG A 353 0.05 -17.71 -6.43
N THR A 354 1.27 -17.91 -5.95
CA THR A 354 2.00 -19.18 -6.00
C THR A 354 2.72 -19.49 -4.69
N ASN A 355 2.93 -20.79 -4.45
CA ASN A 355 3.80 -21.32 -3.39
C ASN A 355 5.06 -21.98 -3.96
N SER A 356 5.25 -21.97 -5.28
CA SER A 356 6.41 -22.62 -5.93
C SER A 356 7.73 -21.92 -5.60
N LEU A 357 7.71 -20.59 -5.46
CA LEU A 357 8.92 -19.78 -5.25
C LEU A 357 9.44 -19.85 -3.80
N LEU A 358 8.56 -20.15 -2.85
CA LEU A 358 8.89 -20.33 -1.43
C LEU A 358 7.90 -21.35 -0.85
N SER A 359 8.41 -22.55 -0.59
CA SER A 359 7.60 -23.76 -0.36
C SER A 359 6.92 -23.78 1.00
N THR A 360 7.45 -23.02 1.97
CA THR A 360 6.89 -22.99 3.31
C THR A 360 5.52 -22.32 3.31
N THR A 361 4.52 -23.01 3.84
CA THR A 361 3.18 -22.46 4.11
C THR A 361 3.03 -22.01 5.58
N LYS A 362 4.08 -22.24 6.38
CA LYS A 362 4.16 -21.82 7.78
C LYS A 362 4.67 -20.38 7.87
N LYS A 363 4.65 -19.84 9.09
CA LYS A 363 5.23 -18.54 9.40
C LYS A 363 6.68 -18.46 8.91
N THR A 364 6.97 -17.45 8.11
CA THR A 364 8.30 -17.14 7.56
C THR A 364 8.61 -15.67 7.80
N ALA A 365 9.89 -15.30 7.78
CA ALA A 365 10.32 -13.91 7.75
C ALA A 365 10.19 -13.26 6.36
N ALA A 366 10.00 -14.05 5.29
CA ALA A 366 9.96 -13.56 3.90
C ALA A 366 8.59 -13.07 3.42
N ARG A 367 7.52 -13.27 4.20
CA ARG A 367 6.13 -12.90 3.90
C ARG A 367 5.51 -12.24 5.10
N SER A 368 4.43 -11.49 4.90
CA SER A 368 3.61 -10.98 6.00
C SER A 368 3.10 -12.13 6.88
N VAL A 369 2.81 -11.84 8.15
CA VAL A 369 2.49 -12.87 9.17
C VAL A 369 1.24 -13.71 8.82
N ASP A 370 0.32 -13.17 8.02
CA ASP A 370 -0.92 -13.78 7.53
C ASP A 370 -0.82 -14.34 6.10
N GLU A 371 0.27 -14.09 5.40
CA GLU A 371 0.43 -14.50 4.01
C GLU A 371 1.04 -15.90 3.90
N THR A 372 0.32 -16.79 3.21
CA THR A 372 0.74 -18.18 2.98
C THR A 372 1.30 -18.43 1.59
N SER A 373 1.22 -17.44 0.69
CA SER A 373 1.64 -17.52 -0.71
C SER A 373 2.20 -16.19 -1.19
N ASP A 374 3.02 -16.21 -2.24
CA ASP A 374 3.53 -15.00 -2.90
C ASP A 374 2.70 -14.68 -4.14
N TRP A 375 2.73 -13.44 -4.63
CA TRP A 375 2.33 -13.18 -6.01
C TRP A 375 3.32 -13.85 -6.96
N ALA A 376 2.81 -14.44 -8.05
CA ALA A 376 3.65 -15.13 -9.02
C ALA A 376 4.64 -14.17 -9.71
N SER A 377 4.21 -12.93 -9.92
CA SER A 377 5.01 -11.87 -10.55
C SER A 377 4.39 -10.49 -10.30
N PHE A 378 5.15 -9.46 -10.64
CA PHE A 378 4.80 -8.06 -10.51
C PHE A 378 5.20 -7.29 -11.76
N TYR A 379 4.42 -6.29 -12.13
CA TYR A 379 4.82 -5.26 -13.08
C TYR A 379 5.55 -4.14 -12.36
N VAL A 380 6.68 -3.71 -12.91
CA VAL A 380 7.38 -2.53 -12.41
C VAL A 380 6.64 -1.28 -12.89
N ASN A 381 6.15 -0.46 -11.96
CA ASN A 381 5.47 0.78 -12.32
C ASN A 381 6.48 1.88 -12.70
N ILE A 382 6.87 1.92 -13.97
CA ILE A 382 7.79 2.94 -14.49
C ILE A 382 7.15 4.33 -14.61
N PHE A 383 5.81 4.43 -14.50
CA PHE A 383 5.05 5.68 -14.59
C PHE A 383 4.66 6.25 -13.23
N LEU A 384 5.35 5.84 -12.15
CA LEU A 384 5.08 6.33 -10.80
C LEU A 384 5.23 7.86 -10.70
N ASP A 385 6.29 8.39 -11.30
CA ASP A 385 6.61 9.81 -11.37
C ASP A 385 7.50 10.08 -12.60
N ARG A 386 7.78 11.36 -12.87
CA ARG A 386 8.64 11.76 -14.01
C ARG A 386 10.05 11.22 -13.89
N ASP A 387 10.58 11.15 -12.68
CA ASP A 387 11.93 10.66 -12.42
C ASP A 387 12.06 9.17 -12.77
N MET A 388 11.11 8.34 -12.36
CA MET A 388 11.03 6.93 -12.71
C MET A 388 10.94 6.76 -14.22
N VAL A 389 10.13 7.53 -14.94
CA VAL A 389 10.05 7.44 -16.41
C VAL A 389 11.42 7.68 -17.04
N MET A 390 12.09 8.78 -16.66
CA MET A 390 13.40 9.16 -17.21
C MET A 390 14.49 8.13 -16.88
N ARG A 391 14.39 7.41 -15.75
CA ARG A 391 15.32 6.33 -15.39
C ARG A 391 15.29 5.13 -16.34
N TYR A 392 14.17 4.84 -16.97
CA TYR A 392 14.04 3.75 -17.95
C TYR A 392 14.09 4.25 -19.39
N PHE A 393 13.70 5.50 -19.63
CA PHE A 393 13.73 6.10 -20.96
C PHE A 393 15.14 6.54 -21.35
N GLY A 394 15.89 7.12 -20.41
CA GLY A 394 17.16 7.80 -20.67
C GLY A 394 16.99 9.33 -20.75
N GLY A 395 18.09 10.05 -21.00
CA GLY A 395 18.11 11.51 -21.17
C GLY A 395 17.98 12.35 -19.89
N GLY A 396 17.83 11.74 -18.72
CA GLY A 396 17.81 12.45 -17.43
C GLY A 396 19.20 12.90 -17.01
N ILE A 397 19.48 14.21 -17.02
CA ILE A 397 20.79 14.80 -16.67
C ILE A 397 21.25 14.36 -15.27
N GLY A 398 20.32 14.29 -14.31
CA GLY A 398 20.63 13.88 -12.95
C GLY A 398 20.80 12.37 -12.73
N HIS A 399 20.69 11.55 -13.78
CA HIS A 399 20.90 10.11 -13.72
C HIS A 399 22.23 9.76 -14.35
N LEU A 400 22.99 8.82 -13.79
CA LEU A 400 24.12 8.30 -14.56
C LEU A 400 23.56 7.48 -15.73
N SER A 401 24.01 7.79 -16.94
CA SER A 401 23.51 7.25 -18.21
C SER A 401 23.42 5.72 -18.18
N VAL A 402 22.29 5.22 -18.67
CA VAL A 402 21.99 3.78 -18.81
C VAL A 402 22.42 3.26 -20.19
N GLN A 403 22.74 4.15 -21.13
CA GLN A 403 23.16 3.79 -22.49
C GLN A 403 24.63 4.13 -22.71
N PRO A 404 25.43 3.23 -23.32
CA PRO A 404 26.60 3.68 -24.07
C PRO A 404 26.07 4.59 -25.19
N GLU A 405 26.74 5.72 -25.39
CA GLU A 405 26.49 6.69 -26.46
C GLU A 405 26.20 5.93 -27.76
N THR A 406 24.92 5.84 -28.11
CA THR A 406 24.52 5.39 -29.44
C THR A 406 24.44 6.69 -30.22
N GLU A 407 25.44 6.93 -31.05
CA GLU A 407 25.37 7.95 -32.10
C GLU A 407 24.05 7.72 -32.83
N GLU A 408 23.11 8.66 -32.71
CA GLU A 408 21.92 8.66 -33.53
C GLU A 408 22.41 8.85 -34.97
N GLU A 409 22.38 7.78 -35.78
CA GLU A 409 22.43 7.92 -37.22
C GLU A 409 21.15 8.66 -37.62
N ASP A 410 21.31 9.96 -37.87
CA ASP A 410 20.32 10.82 -38.51
C ASP A 410 19.80 10.12 -39.78
N ALA A 411 18.57 9.62 -39.71
CA ALA A 411 17.85 9.23 -40.92
C ALA A 411 17.36 10.52 -41.58
N ASP A 412 18.15 10.99 -42.56
CA ASP A 412 17.70 11.91 -43.61
C ASP A 412 16.37 11.38 -44.19
N ASP A 413 15.29 12.14 -44.02
CA ASP A 413 14.07 12.00 -44.80
C ASP A 413 13.83 13.32 -45.54
N PRO A 414 14.17 13.41 -46.84
CA PRO A 414 13.88 14.57 -47.65
C PRO A 414 12.57 14.31 -48.40
N ASP A 415 11.45 14.76 -47.85
CA ASP A 415 10.25 14.98 -48.66
C ASP A 415 9.84 16.45 -48.51
N GLU A 416 10.26 17.20 -49.53
CA GLU A 416 9.68 18.47 -49.95
C GLU A 416 8.17 18.29 -50.15
N ASP A 417 7.36 19.18 -49.58
CA ASP A 417 6.25 19.74 -50.35
C ASP A 417 6.00 21.17 -49.87
N GLU A 418 6.02 22.04 -50.87
CA GLU A 418 5.89 23.48 -50.85
C GLU A 418 4.52 23.90 -50.33
N ASP A 419 4.47 24.92 -49.47
CA ASP A 419 3.42 25.94 -49.54
C ASP A 419 4.03 27.28 -49.11
N GLN A 420 4.12 28.16 -50.10
CA GLN A 420 4.55 29.56 -49.99
C GLN A 420 3.38 30.45 -49.51
N GLU A 421 3.78 31.66 -49.14
CA GLU A 421 2.98 32.89 -48.97
C GLU A 421 2.33 33.05 -47.58
N ASP A 422 2.52 34.14 -46.82
CA ASP A 422 3.30 35.35 -47.04
C ASP A 422 3.31 36.19 -45.74
N GLU A 423 4.20 37.19 -45.74
CA GLU A 423 4.19 38.44 -44.95
C GLU A 423 4.96 38.55 -43.60
N GLU A 424 6.21 38.99 -43.78
CA GLU A 424 6.79 40.26 -43.27
C GLU A 424 7.05 40.47 -41.76
N ASP A 425 8.34 40.32 -41.43
CA ASP A 425 9.27 41.33 -40.88
C ASP A 425 8.88 42.20 -39.65
N THR A 426 9.45 41.78 -38.51
CA THR A 426 10.14 42.47 -37.39
C THR A 426 10.25 44.03 -37.31
N PRO A 427 10.80 44.65 -36.22
CA PRO A 427 10.76 44.43 -34.75
C PRO A 427 10.59 45.75 -33.94
N GLU A 428 10.88 45.70 -32.62
CA GLU A 428 11.25 46.79 -31.68
C GLU A 428 10.14 47.53 -30.92
N LYS A 429 10.32 48.02 -29.69
CA LYS A 429 11.04 47.66 -28.45
C LYS A 429 10.64 48.74 -27.41
N ASP A 430 10.67 48.36 -26.14
CA ASP A 430 10.89 49.21 -24.95
C ASP A 430 9.86 50.30 -24.55
N ASN A 431 9.19 50.12 -23.39
CA ASN A 431 9.64 50.66 -22.08
C ASN A 431 8.54 50.65 -20.98
N LYS A 432 8.96 50.14 -19.80
CA LYS A 432 8.80 50.63 -18.41
C LYS A 432 7.44 50.88 -17.73
N GLU A 433 7.32 50.24 -16.54
CA GLU A 433 7.00 50.75 -15.17
C GLU A 433 6.05 51.98 -15.07
N GLU A 434 5.07 52.07 -14.17
CA GLU A 434 5.06 51.80 -12.71
C GLU A 434 3.63 52.02 -12.13
N ASP A 435 3.36 51.43 -10.95
CA ASP A 435 2.47 51.84 -9.84
C ASP A 435 0.90 51.83 -9.85
N LYS A 436 0.37 51.38 -8.69
CA LYS A 436 -1.03 51.24 -8.18
C LYS A 436 -1.59 52.57 -7.60
N PRO A 437 -2.69 52.66 -6.79
CA PRO A 437 -3.87 51.81 -6.45
C PRO A 437 -5.23 52.59 -6.45
N GLU A 438 -6.31 51.99 -5.90
CA GLU A 438 -7.56 52.53 -5.25
C GLU A 438 -8.84 51.80 -5.76
N GLU A 439 -9.56 51.02 -4.92
CA GLU A 439 -10.69 51.39 -4.01
C GLU A 439 -11.93 51.83 -4.85
N ASP A 440 -13.15 51.26 -4.79
CA ASP A 440 -14.00 50.87 -3.66
C ASP A 440 -15.15 49.90 -4.08
N GLU A 441 -15.67 49.19 -3.07
CA GLU A 441 -17.07 48.83 -2.73
C GLU A 441 -18.15 48.72 -3.84
N ASP A 442 -18.86 47.59 -3.90
CA ASP A 442 -20.31 47.60 -3.58
C ASP A 442 -20.84 46.20 -3.22
N ASP A 443 -21.75 46.25 -2.26
CA ASP A 443 -22.45 45.21 -1.53
C ASP A 443 -23.81 44.94 -2.22
N SER A 444 -24.23 43.69 -2.34
CA SER A 444 -25.65 43.37 -2.56
C SER A 444 -25.93 41.90 -2.25
N GLU A 445 -26.46 41.71 -1.06
CA GLU A 445 -27.27 40.56 -0.66
C GLU A 445 -28.53 40.47 -1.54
N GLU A 446 -28.77 39.30 -2.15
CA GLU A 446 -30.11 38.93 -2.61
C GLU A 446 -30.48 37.59 -1.97
N GLU A 447 -31.39 37.68 -1.01
CA GLU A 447 -32.17 36.57 -0.46
C GLU A 447 -33.23 36.17 -1.49
N GLU A 448 -33.25 34.91 -1.91
CA GLU A 448 -34.41 34.32 -2.56
C GLU A 448 -35.00 33.22 -1.65
N ASP A 449 -36.17 33.60 -1.13
CA ASP A 449 -37.23 32.84 -0.49
C ASP A 449 -37.69 31.68 -1.38
N ASP A 450 -37.47 30.45 -0.95
CA ASP A 450 -38.12 29.28 -1.56
C ASP A 450 -38.92 28.53 -0.50
N SER A 451 -40.23 28.60 -0.69
CA SER A 451 -41.26 28.05 0.19
C SER A 451 -41.66 26.67 -0.33
N GLU A 452 -41.08 25.61 0.24
CA GLU A 452 -41.55 24.25 -0.01
C GLU A 452 -42.64 23.86 1.00
N GLU A 453 -43.80 23.51 0.46
CA GLU A 453 -44.95 22.96 1.17
C GLU A 453 -44.63 21.55 1.69
N ASP A 454 -44.78 21.38 3.01
CA ASP A 454 -44.67 20.10 3.73
C ASP A 454 -45.76 19.11 3.26
N GLU A 455 -45.34 17.98 2.66
CA GLU A 455 -46.13 16.74 2.68
C GLU A 455 -45.58 15.83 3.79
N GLU A 456 -46.34 15.74 4.88
CA GLU A 456 -46.12 14.83 6.01
C GLU A 456 -46.10 13.37 5.54
N ASP A 457 -44.96 12.68 5.66
CA ASP A 457 -44.90 11.22 5.65
C ASP A 457 -44.36 10.73 7.01
N ASP A 458 -45.30 10.21 7.81
CA ASP A 458 -45.08 9.61 9.13
C ASP A 458 -44.24 8.32 9.00
N GLU A 459 -42.92 8.41 9.19
CA GLU A 459 -42.08 7.24 9.42
C GLU A 459 -41.85 6.99 10.92
N GLU A 460 -42.64 6.05 11.47
CA GLU A 460 -42.49 5.50 12.82
C GLU A 460 -41.09 4.92 13.07
N GLU A 461 -40.45 5.37 14.16
CA GLU A 461 -39.24 4.79 14.73
C GLU A 461 -39.48 3.31 15.10
N VAL A 462 -38.74 2.39 14.45
CA VAL A 462 -38.59 1.02 14.94
C VAL A 462 -37.15 0.84 15.41
N GLU A 463 -37.00 0.66 16.71
CA GLU A 463 -35.76 0.32 17.41
C GLU A 463 -35.06 -0.88 16.74
N GLU A 464 -33.80 -0.68 16.37
CA GLU A 464 -32.87 -1.78 16.06
C GLU A 464 -31.86 -1.90 17.22
N ASP A 465 -32.24 -2.72 18.20
CA ASP A 465 -31.29 -3.51 18.96
C ASP A 465 -30.97 -4.77 18.14
N ASP A 466 -29.70 -4.98 17.78
CA ASP A 466 -29.10 -6.31 17.98
C ASP A 466 -27.58 -6.31 18.05
N PHE A 467 -27.14 -7.19 18.94
CA PHE A 467 -25.85 -7.60 19.44
C PHE A 467 -24.94 -8.17 18.33
N GLY A 468 -23.61 -8.17 18.43
CA GLY A 468 -22.83 -8.61 19.59
C GLY A 468 -22.72 -10.13 19.53
N ALA A 469 -21.65 -10.63 18.90
CA ALA A 469 -21.43 -12.06 18.70
C ALA A 469 -21.43 -12.80 20.06
N ASP A 470 -22.32 -13.79 20.14
CA ASP A 470 -22.37 -14.83 21.15
C ASP A 470 -21.48 -15.99 20.69
N ASP A 471 -20.38 -16.21 21.40
CA ASP A 471 -19.70 -17.50 21.50
C ASP A 471 -19.38 -17.78 22.97
N GLY A 472 -20.32 -18.46 23.63
CA GLY A 472 -20.10 -19.10 24.93
C GLY A 472 -19.12 -20.28 24.82
N GLU A 473 -18.30 -20.46 25.85
CA GLU A 473 -18.40 -21.62 26.76
C GLU A 473 -17.37 -21.51 27.92
N ASP A 474 -17.86 -21.96 29.08
CA ASP A 474 -17.18 -22.61 30.21
C ASP A 474 -16.84 -21.85 31.51
N ASP A 475 -17.75 -22.10 32.47
CA ASP A 475 -17.56 -22.72 33.78
C ASP A 475 -16.77 -22.02 34.91
N HIS A 476 -17.53 -21.84 36.02
CA HIS A 476 -17.17 -22.00 37.45
C HIS A 476 -15.85 -21.33 37.94
N GLU A 477 -15.83 -20.45 38.94
CA GLU A 477 -16.26 -20.66 40.32
C GLU A 477 -16.11 -19.34 41.12
N ASP A 478 -17.05 -19.13 42.04
CA ASP A 478 -16.93 -18.51 43.37
C ASP A 478 -15.70 -17.62 43.70
N THR A 479 -15.96 -16.36 44.08
CA THR A 479 -15.61 -15.84 45.43
C THR A 479 -16.13 -14.41 45.58
N GLY A 480 -16.99 -14.21 46.57
CA GLY A 480 -17.40 -12.89 47.01
C GLY A 480 -16.29 -12.13 47.73
N TYR A 481 -16.41 -10.80 47.79
CA TYR A 481 -16.42 -10.05 49.03
C TYR A 481 -16.88 -8.61 48.76
N ALA A 482 -17.82 -8.18 49.59
CA ALA A 482 -18.33 -6.82 49.69
C ALA A 482 -17.48 -5.98 50.66
N ASP A 483 -17.74 -4.68 50.58
CA ASP A 483 -17.49 -3.59 51.56
C ASP A 483 -16.03 -3.10 51.65
N LEU A 484 -15.74 -1.81 51.44
CA LEU A 484 -16.46 -0.57 51.78
C LEU A 484 -16.41 0.49 50.66
#